data_AF-A0A7Y9GB54-F1
#
_entry.id   AF-A0A7Y9GB54-F1
#
_cell.length_a   1.000
_cell.length_b   1.000
_cell.length_c   1.000
_cell.angle_alpha   90.00
_cell.angle_beta   90.00
_cell.angle_gamma   90.00
#
_symmetry.space_group_name_H-M   'P 1'
#
loop_
_entity.id
_entity.type
_entity.pdbx_description
1 polymer ?
#
loop_
_entity_poly.entity_id
_entity_poly.type
_entity_poly.pdbx_seq_one_letter_code
_entity_poly.pdbx_strand_id
1 'polypeptide(L)' 'MTQPTCTQCEGDDLELGFIEDAGESSRGYARWILGPLEKGVFGGAKRMGRPRWQIDALRCRRCGHLELFARTPA' A
#
# COMPACT_ATOMS: atom_id res chain seq x y z
N MET A 1 -9.49 4.99 -17.54
CA MET A 1 -8.49 4.52 -16.57
C MET A 1 -7.78 3.33 -17.19
N THR A 2 -6.46 3.36 -17.30
CA THR A 2 -5.68 2.25 -17.85
C THR A 2 -5.73 1.09 -16.87
N GLN A 3 -6.09 -0.10 -17.33
CA GLN A 3 -5.99 -1.31 -16.53
C GLN A 3 -4.50 -1.60 -16.29
N PRO A 4 -4.05 -1.74 -15.02
CA PRO A 4 -2.64 -1.96 -14.74
C PRO A 4 -2.20 -3.32 -15.29
N THR A 5 -0.96 -3.40 -15.75
CA THR A 5 -0.26 -4.66 -16.06
C THR A 5 0.83 -4.89 -15.02
N CYS A 6 1.27 -6.14 -14.90
CA CYS A 6 2.40 -6.47 -14.04
C CYS A 6 3.70 -5.87 -14.60
N THR A 7 4.33 -4.96 -13.86
CA THR A 7 5.60 -4.32 -14.21
C THR A 7 6.77 -5.29 -14.27
N GLN A 8 6.65 -6.47 -13.63
CA GLN A 8 7.69 -7.50 -13.62
C GLN A 8 7.64 -8.45 -14.82
N CYS A 9 6.46 -8.79 -15.35
CA CYS A 9 6.31 -9.82 -16.38
C CYS A 9 5.33 -9.48 -17.52
N GLU A 10 4.82 -8.25 -17.51
CA GLU A 10 3.85 -7.70 -18.47
C GLU A 10 2.51 -8.45 -18.51
N GLY A 11 2.24 -9.35 -17.55
CA GLY A 11 0.97 -10.06 -17.44
C GLY A 11 -0.21 -9.13 -17.12
N ASP A 12 -1.37 -9.46 -17.66
CA ASP A 12 -2.63 -8.74 -17.52
C ASP A 12 -3.60 -9.36 -16.49
N ASP A 13 -3.38 -10.62 -16.11
CA ASP A 13 -4.13 -11.31 -15.04
C ASP A 13 -3.64 -10.87 -13.64
N LEU A 14 -4.23 -9.78 -13.15
CA LEU A 14 -4.02 -9.22 -11.82
C LEU A 14 -5.25 -9.43 -10.94
N GLU A 15 -5.07 -9.97 -9.74
CA GLU A 15 -6.12 -10.11 -8.72
C GLU A 15 -6.00 -9.03 -7.64
N LEU A 16 -7.12 -8.41 -7.27
CA LEU A 16 -7.16 -7.39 -6.22
C LEU A 16 -7.08 -8.03 -4.83
N GLY A 17 -6.26 -7.44 -3.97
CA GLY A 17 -6.16 -7.74 -2.55
C GLY A 17 -5.75 -6.51 -1.74
N PHE A 18 -5.46 -6.72 -0.47
CA PHE A 18 -4.96 -5.69 0.43
C PHE A 18 -3.85 -6.25 1.32
N ILE A 19 -2.99 -5.37 1.83
CA ILE A 19 -1.97 -5.73 2.82
C ILE A 19 -2.59 -5.50 4.20
N GLU A 20 -2.70 -6.57 4.99
CA GLU A 20 -3.13 -6.49 6.38
C GLU A 20 -2.05 -5.82 7.23
N ASP A 21 -2.45 -4.85 8.05
CA ASP A 21 -1.67 -4.35 9.17
C ASP A 21 -2.27 -4.95 10.44
N ALA A 22 -1.53 -5.76 11.18
CA ALA A 22 -1.98 -6.43 12.39
C ALA A 22 -1.43 -5.78 13.68
N GLY A 23 -0.84 -4.59 13.58
CA GLY A 23 -0.30 -3.88 14.74
C GLY A 23 -1.38 -3.46 15.76
N GLU A 24 -0.95 -3.23 17.00
CA GLU A 24 -1.82 -2.62 18.02
C GLU A 24 -2.37 -1.28 17.51
N SER A 25 -3.68 -1.03 17.69
CA SER A 25 -4.43 0.12 17.14
C SER A 25 -4.49 0.22 15.61
N SER A 26 -4.18 -0.87 14.89
CA SER A 26 -4.36 -0.96 13.44
C SER A 26 -5.83 -0.83 13.02
N ARG A 27 -6.04 -0.38 11.77
CA ARG A 27 -7.34 -0.38 11.10
C ARG A 27 -7.61 -1.65 10.25
N GLY A 28 -6.72 -2.64 10.31
CA GLY A 28 -6.81 -3.87 9.52
C GLY A 28 -6.22 -3.77 8.10
N TYR A 29 -5.67 -2.62 7.71
CA TYR A 29 -5.04 -2.41 6.40
C TYR A 29 -3.84 -1.45 6.46
N ALA A 30 -2.87 -1.68 5.59
CA ALA A 30 -1.68 -0.85 5.45
C ALA A 30 -1.99 0.49 4.73
N ARG A 31 -1.21 1.53 5.07
CA ARG A 31 -1.37 2.89 4.53
C ARG A 31 -0.06 3.45 4.03
N TRP A 32 -0.11 4.15 2.91
CA TRP A 32 0.99 4.98 2.41
C TRP A 32 0.93 6.35 3.06
N ILE A 33 2.07 6.84 3.54
CA ILE A 33 2.20 8.14 4.21
C ILE A 33 3.19 8.97 3.41
N LEU A 34 2.80 10.20 3.06
CA LEU A 34 3.64 11.09 2.27
C LEU A 34 4.94 11.48 3.02
N GLY A 35 6.05 11.46 2.29
CA GLY A 35 7.36 11.93 2.75
C GLY A 35 8.21 10.84 3.41
N PRO A 36 9.45 11.18 3.79
CA PRO A 36 10.36 10.22 4.41
C PRO A 36 9.86 9.76 5.78
N LEU A 37 10.27 8.56 6.20
CA LEU A 37 10.02 8.08 7.55
C LEU A 37 10.77 8.95 8.57
N GLU A 38 10.01 9.67 9.39
CA GLU A 38 10.52 10.39 10.55
C GLU A 38 10.01 9.74 11.82
N LYS A 39 10.86 9.64 12.85
CA LYS A 39 10.46 9.13 14.16
C LYS A 39 10.17 10.31 15.12
N GLY A 40 9.14 10.14 15.95
CA GLY A 40 8.82 11.05 17.05
C GLY A 40 9.65 10.74 18.31
N VAL A 41 9.43 11.54 19.37
CA VAL A 41 10.12 11.40 20.67
C VAL A 41 9.91 10.01 21.28
N PHE A 42 8.77 9.37 21.02
CA PHE A 42 8.44 8.01 21.48
C PHE A 42 8.84 6.91 20.48
N GLY A 43 9.71 7.20 19.50
CA GLY A 43 10.24 6.21 18.54
C GLY A 43 9.28 5.78 17.41
N GLY A 44 7.97 6.05 17.53
CA GLY A 44 6.99 5.78 16.48
C GLY A 44 7.09 6.74 15.28
N ALA A 45 6.59 6.30 14.12
CA ALA A 45 6.55 7.14 12.92
C ALA A 45 5.71 8.42 13.16
N LYS A 46 6.20 9.57 12.68
CA LYS A 46 5.44 10.82 12.66
C LYS A 46 4.37 10.73 11.58
N ARG A 47 3.11 10.72 12.02
CA ARG A 47 1.93 10.55 11.15
C ARG A 47 0.99 11.77 11.18
N MET A 48 1.16 12.68 12.13
CA MET A 48 0.25 13.81 12.34
C MET A 48 0.45 14.87 11.25
N GLY A 49 -0.64 15.37 10.68
CA GLY A 49 -0.63 16.36 9.60
C GLY A 49 -0.22 15.83 8.22
N ARG A 50 0.08 14.54 8.09
CA ARG A 50 0.48 13.93 6.80
C ARG A 50 -0.70 13.28 6.09
N PRO A 51 -0.87 13.52 4.77
CA PRO A 51 -1.82 12.77 3.97
C PRO A 51 -1.56 11.27 4.06
N ARG A 52 -2.64 10.50 4.19
CA ARG A 52 -2.62 9.04 4.27
C ARG A 52 -3.50 8.48 3.17
N TRP A 53 -3.02 7.40 2.57
CA TRP A 53 -3.70 6.72 1.48
C TRP A 53 -3.76 5.24 1.80
N GLN A 54 -4.87 4.58 1.50
CA GLN A 54 -4.95 3.13 1.56
C GLN A 54 -4.00 2.56 0.50
N ILE A 55 -3.30 1.48 0.86
CA ILE A 55 -2.53 0.71 -0.11
C ILE A 55 -3.43 -0.41 -0.64
N ASP A 56 -3.80 -0.30 -1.92
CA ASP A 56 -4.38 -1.40 -2.67
C ASP A 56 -3.24 -2.25 -3.26
N ALA A 57 -3.39 -3.57 -3.24
CA ALA A 57 -2.43 -4.49 -3.82
C ALA A 57 -3.06 -5.27 -4.97
N LEU A 58 -2.38 -5.37 -6.09
CA LEU A 58 -2.77 -6.21 -7.23
C LEU A 58 -1.71 -7.28 -7.42
N ARG A 59 -2.07 -8.54 -7.15
CA ARG A 59 -1.17 -9.69 -7.31
C ARG A 59 -1.26 -10.21 -8.73
N CYS A 60 -0.13 -10.32 -9.41
CA CYS A 60 -0.07 -11.01 -10.68
C CYS A 60 -0.23 -12.52 -10.47
N ARG A 61 -1.24 -13.13 -11.07
CA ARG A 61 -1.48 -14.58 -10.94
C ARG A 61 -0.45 -15.42 -11.69
N ARG A 62 0.27 -14.82 -12.66
CA ARG A 62 1.32 -15.46 -13.45
C ARG A 62 2.66 -15.59 -12.72
N CYS A 63 3.13 -14.53 -12.06
CA CYS A 63 4.46 -14.50 -11.43
C CYS A 63 4.45 -14.19 -9.93
N GLY A 64 3.31 -13.84 -9.36
CA GLY A 64 3.15 -13.52 -7.94
C GLY A 64 3.61 -12.12 -7.54
N HIS A 65 4.10 -11.28 -8.47
CA HIS A 65 4.49 -9.91 -8.19
C HIS A 65 3.30 -9.06 -7.70
N LEU A 66 3.56 -8.11 -6.80
CA LEU A 66 2.55 -7.22 -6.24
C LEU A 66 2.74 -5.80 -6.76
N GLU A 67 1.74 -5.30 -7.48
CA GLU A 67 1.63 -3.88 -7.79
C GLU A 67 0.93 -3.16 -6.62
N LEU A 68 1.54 -2.11 -6.08
CA LEU A 68 1.01 -1.37 -4.92
C LEU A 68 0.58 0.04 -5.34
N PHE A 69 -0.63 0.42 -4.97
CA PHE A 69 -1.22 1.69 -5.37
C PHE A 69 -1.84 2.45 -4.19
N ALA A 70 -1.66 3.78 -4.20
CA ALA A 70 -2.17 4.69 -3.18
C ALA A 70 -3.16 5.69 -3.81
N ARG A 71 -4.32 5.21 -4.27
CA ARG A 71 -5.32 6.02 -5.01
C ARG A 71 -6.46 6.55 -4.14
N THR A 72 -6.68 5.95 -2.97
CA THR A 72 -7.81 6.23 -2.08
C THR A 72 -7.33 6.84 -0.77
N PRO A 73 -7.81 8.03 -0.35
CA PRO A 73 -7.50 8.60 0.97
C PRO A 73 -7.97 7.69 2.12
N ALA A 74 -7.24 7.64 3.24
CA ALA A 74 -7.49 6.76 4.41
C ALA A 74 -7.85 7.48 5.72
#